data_AF-A0A1I1IV04-F1
#
_entry.id   AF-A0A1I1IV04-F1
#
_cell.length_a   1.000
_cell.length_b   1.000
_cell.length_c   1.000
_cell.angle_alpha   90.00
_cell.angle_beta   90.00
_cell.angle_gamma   90.00
#
_symmetry.space_group_name_H-M   'P 1'
#
loop_
_entity.id
_entity.type
_entity.pdbx_description
1 polymer ?
#
loop_
_entity_poly.entity_id
_entity_poly.type
_entity_poly.pdbx_seq_one_letter_code
_entity_poly.pdbx_strand_id
1 'polypeptide(L)'
;MINPLNQLYPNALQQIDQVAQTTSRVTDKQADSFTDLLNQSINNLDSKQSESTQAIQSLVDGTADDLHTVMIKTTEAQLSLEVAVQLRNRSLEAFNELKNMQF
;
A
#
# COMPACT_ATOMS: atom_id res chain seq x y z
N MET A 1 31.09 46.00 -28.35
CA MET A 1 30.35 45.72 -27.10
C MET A 1 29.05 45.04 -27.49
N ILE A 2 28.90 43.72 -27.34
CA ILE A 2 27.65 43.01 -27.64
C ILE A 2 27.38 41.96 -26.55
N ASN A 3 26.56 42.39 -25.60
CA ASN A 3 25.62 41.68 -24.72
C ASN A 3 25.79 40.15 -24.47
N PRO A 4 26.33 39.71 -23.30
CA PRO A 4 26.31 38.31 -22.88
C PRO A 4 24.97 37.86 -22.23
N LEU A 5 23.94 38.71 -22.22
CA LEU A 5 22.69 38.48 -21.49
C LEU A 5 21.69 37.53 -22.17
N ASN A 6 21.96 37.02 -23.39
CA ASN A 6 21.02 36.13 -24.10
C ASN A 6 21.29 34.62 -23.91
N GLN A 7 22.36 34.24 -23.20
CA GLN A 7 22.75 32.82 -23.03
C GLN A 7 22.30 32.22 -21.68
N LEU A 8 21.77 33.05 -20.77
CA LEU A 8 21.36 32.62 -19.43
C LEU A 8 19.88 32.16 -19.36
N TYR A 9 19.05 32.56 -20.33
CA TYR A 9 17.64 32.18 -20.38
C TYR A 9 17.35 30.73 -20.81
N PRO A 10 18.02 30.10 -21.80
CA PRO A 10 17.65 28.74 -22.23
C PRO A 10 17.99 27.67 -21.20
N ASN A 11 19.09 27.84 -20.44
CA ASN A 11 19.53 26.85 -19.45
C ASN A 11 18.65 26.82 -18.19
N ALA A 12 18.11 27.98 -17.79
CA ALA A 12 17.20 28.05 -16.65
C ALA A 12 15.91 27.27 -16.93
N LEU A 13 15.33 27.41 -18.14
CA LEU A 13 14.10 26.71 -18.56
C LEU A 13 14.28 25.19 -18.68
N GLN A 14 15.46 24.70 -19.12
CA GLN A 14 15.76 23.27 -19.17
C GLN A 14 15.93 22.63 -17.78
N GLN A 15 16.39 23.41 -16.80
CA GLN A 15 16.58 22.92 -15.43
C GLN A 15 15.24 22.76 -14.69
N ILE A 16 14.25 23.61 -14.97
CA ILE A 16 12.88 23.49 -14.41
C ILE A 16 12.15 22.27 -14.97
N ASP A 17 12.35 21.95 -16.25
CA ASP A 17 11.76 20.76 -16.89
C ASP A 17 12.35 19.46 -16.32
N GLN A 18 13.67 19.43 -16.07
CA GLN A 18 14.32 18.29 -15.40
C GLN A 18 13.86 18.13 -13.94
N VAL A 19 13.66 19.23 -13.19
CA VAL A 19 13.11 19.15 -11.83
C VAL A 19 11.66 18.67 -11.85
N ALA A 20 10.83 19.11 -12.80
CA ALA A 20 9.46 18.63 -12.97
C ALA A 20 9.43 17.12 -13.31
N GLN A 21 10.24 16.66 -14.26
CA GLN A 21 10.33 15.24 -14.64
C GLN A 21 10.88 14.35 -13.51
N THR A 22 11.81 14.85 -12.69
CA THR A 22 12.34 14.09 -11.55
C THR A 22 11.29 13.98 -10.44
N THR A 23 10.49 15.03 -10.23
CA THR A 23 9.40 15.03 -9.24
C THR A 23 8.27 14.06 -9.64
N SER A 24 7.88 14.03 -10.91
CA SER A 24 6.88 13.07 -11.41
C SER A 24 7.33 11.62 -11.26
N ARG A 25 8.59 11.30 -11.55
CA ARG A 25 9.15 9.94 -11.41
C ARG A 25 9.25 9.45 -9.96
N VAL A 26 9.44 10.36 -9.00
CA VAL A 26 9.45 10.01 -7.56
C VAL A 26 8.03 9.69 -7.08
N THR A 27 7.02 10.44 -7.54
CA THR A 27 5.61 10.18 -7.24
C THR A 27 5.13 8.83 -7.78
N ASP A 28 5.45 8.49 -9.03
CA ASP A 28 5.09 7.19 -9.62
C ASP A 28 5.73 6.02 -8.85
N LYS A 29 7.02 6.15 -8.51
CA LYS A 29 7.74 5.10 -7.75
C LYS A 29 7.19 4.91 -6.33
N GLN A 30 6.67 5.98 -5.70
CA GLN A 30 5.99 5.86 -4.41
C GLN A 30 4.61 5.22 -4.53
N ALA A 31 3.85 5.51 -5.59
CA ALA A 31 2.55 4.87 -5.86
C ALA A 31 2.70 3.35 -6.09
N ASP A 32 3.73 2.94 -6.83
CA ASP A 32 4.08 1.52 -7.02
C ASP A 32 4.42 0.87 -5.68
N SER A 33 5.21 1.54 -4.83
CA SER A 33 5.61 0.99 -3.52
C SER A 33 4.45 0.77 -2.55
N PHE A 34 3.43 1.63 -2.56
CA PHE A 34 2.24 1.45 -1.75
C PHE A 34 1.36 0.31 -2.28
N THR A 35 1.22 0.22 -3.60
CA THR A 35 0.45 -0.84 -4.26
C THR A 35 1.08 -2.21 -3.99
N ASP A 36 2.40 -2.31 -4.05
CA ASP A 36 3.13 -3.54 -3.70
C ASP A 36 2.94 -3.91 -2.23
N LEU A 37 3.05 -2.94 -1.31
CA LEU A 37 2.84 -3.17 0.12
C LEU A 37 1.39 -3.63 0.42
N LEU A 38 0.41 -3.03 -0.25
CA LEU A 38 -0.99 -3.40 -0.14
C LEU A 38 -1.24 -4.83 -0.66
N ASN A 39 -0.71 -5.15 -1.84
CA ASN A 39 -0.80 -6.50 -2.40
C ASN A 39 -0.15 -7.53 -1.47
N GLN A 40 1.03 -7.22 -0.94
CA GLN A 40 1.71 -8.09 0.03
C GLN A 40 0.87 -8.27 1.31
N SER A 41 0.23 -7.21 1.79
CA SER A 41 -0.63 -7.26 2.98
C SER A 41 -1.88 -8.12 2.76
N ILE A 42 -2.50 -8.05 1.58
CA ILE A 42 -3.65 -8.90 1.21
C ILE A 42 -3.23 -10.37 1.12
N ASN A 43 -2.10 -10.68 0.47
CA ASN A 43 -1.58 -12.05 0.41
C ASN A 43 -1.23 -12.58 1.82
N ASN A 44 -0.70 -11.71 2.69
CA ASN A 44 -0.41 -12.07 4.07
C ASN A 44 -1.69 -12.35 4.87
N LEU A 45 -2.76 -11.58 4.66
CA LEU A 45 -4.07 -11.82 5.27
C LEU A 45 -4.63 -13.19 4.86
N ASP A 46 -4.57 -13.53 3.57
CA ASP A 46 -5.01 -14.84 3.07
C ASP A 46 -4.22 -15.99 3.71
N SER A 47 -2.90 -15.83 3.80
CA SER A 47 -2.01 -16.78 4.47
C SER A 47 -2.37 -16.95 5.96
N LYS A 48 -2.61 -15.86 6.69
CA LYS A 48 -3.02 -15.90 8.10
C LYS A 48 -4.38 -16.58 8.30
N GLN A 49 -5.31 -16.34 7.39
CA GLN A 49 -6.63 -16.98 7.42
C GLN A 49 -6.50 -18.50 7.19
N SER A 50 -5.69 -18.91 6.20
CA SER A 50 -5.37 -20.32 5.96
C SER A 50 -4.69 -20.98 7.16
N GLU A 51 -3.68 -20.34 7.75
CA GLU A 51 -3.01 -20.85 8.96
C GLU A 51 -3.96 -20.99 10.15
N SER A 52 -4.87 -20.04 10.36
CA SER A 52 -5.89 -20.13 11.41
C SER A 52 -6.81 -21.34 11.17
N THR A 53 -7.29 -21.54 9.95
CA THR A 53 -8.12 -22.71 9.61
C THR A 53 -7.35 -24.03 9.81
N GLN A 54 -6.10 -24.09 9.37
CA GLN A 54 -5.23 -25.26 9.58
C GLN A 54 -5.01 -25.56 11.06
N ALA A 55 -4.79 -24.51 11.87
CA ALA A 55 -4.59 -24.63 13.31
C ALA A 55 -5.86 -25.12 14.02
N ILE A 56 -7.03 -24.60 13.63
CA ILE A 56 -8.34 -25.07 14.14
C ILE A 56 -8.55 -26.53 13.76
N GLN A 57 -8.27 -26.91 12.51
CA GLN A 57 -8.43 -28.30 12.05
C GLN A 57 -7.52 -29.26 12.83
N SER A 58 -6.24 -28.90 12.99
CA SER A 58 -5.27 -29.71 13.75
C SER A 58 -5.70 -29.90 15.21
N LEU A 59 -6.35 -28.88 15.79
CA LEU A 59 -6.89 -28.94 17.14
C LEU A 59 -8.09 -29.88 17.25
N VAL A 60 -9.02 -29.81 16.31
CA VAL A 60 -10.18 -30.71 16.24
C VAL A 60 -9.75 -32.16 16.04
N ASP A 61 -8.69 -32.38 15.25
CA ASP A 61 -8.12 -33.70 14.99
C ASP A 61 -7.27 -34.23 16.17
N GLY A 62 -7.12 -33.46 17.25
CA GLY A 62 -6.36 -33.84 18.45
C GLY A 62 -4.84 -33.89 18.24
N THR A 63 -4.34 -33.32 17.14
CA THR A 63 -2.91 -33.27 16.78
C THR A 63 -2.25 -31.93 17.15
N ALA A 64 -3.04 -30.91 17.52
CA ALA A 64 -2.49 -29.66 18.01
C ALA A 64 -2.00 -29.80 19.45
N ASP A 65 -0.70 -29.53 19.63
CA ASP A 65 -0.02 -29.57 20.94
C ASP A 65 -0.45 -28.41 21.86
N ASP A 66 -0.98 -27.31 21.30
CA ASP A 66 -1.20 -26.07 22.05
C ASP A 66 -2.43 -25.26 21.61
N LEU A 67 -3.49 -25.34 22.42
CA LEU A 67 -4.72 -24.55 22.29
C LEU A 67 -4.46 -23.04 22.22
N HIS A 68 -3.46 -22.54 22.94
CA HIS A 68 -3.15 -21.11 22.98
C HIS A 68 -2.65 -20.62 21.63
N THR A 69 -1.84 -21.42 20.94
CA THR A 69 -1.34 -21.10 19.60
C THR A 69 -2.47 -20.97 18.58
N VAL A 70 -3.48 -21.85 18.65
CA VAL A 70 -4.66 -21.81 17.77
C VAL A 70 -5.50 -20.57 18.03
N MET A 71 -5.74 -20.22 19.30
CA MET A 71 -6.45 -19.00 19.67
C MET A 71 -5.71 -17.75 19.20
N ILE A 72 -4.38 -17.70 19.37
CA ILE A 72 -3.56 -16.56 18.93
C ILE A 72 -3.66 -16.41 17.41
N LYS A 73 -3.43 -17.48 16.64
CA LYS A 73 -3.51 -17.44 15.17
C LYS A 73 -4.89 -17.01 14.68
N THR A 74 -5.95 -17.51 15.30
CA THR A 74 -7.33 -17.14 14.96
C THR A 74 -7.63 -15.68 15.28
N THR A 75 -7.20 -15.21 16.45
CA THR A 75 -7.38 -13.81 16.85
C THR A 75 -6.61 -12.87 15.92
N GLU A 76 -5.38 -13.25 15.54
CA GLU A 76 -4.55 -12.48 14.62
C GLU A 76 -5.17 -12.39 13.22
N ALA A 77 -5.70 -13.51 12.70
CA ALA A 77 -6.41 -13.54 11.42
C ALA A 77 -7.66 -12.66 11.46
N GLN A 78 -8.44 -12.73 12.54
CA GLN A 78 -9.65 -11.93 12.70
C GLN A 78 -9.35 -10.43 12.78
N LEU A 79 -8.37 -10.02 13.61
CA LEU A 79 -7.96 -8.62 13.71
C LEU A 79 -7.42 -8.09 12.36
N SER A 80 -6.62 -8.89 11.67
CA SER A 80 -6.08 -8.53 10.35
C SER A 80 -7.20 -8.31 9.33
N LEU A 81 -8.26 -9.14 9.37
CA LEU A 81 -9.43 -8.99 8.51
C LEU A 81 -10.22 -7.71 8.83
N GLU A 82 -10.43 -7.40 10.11
CA GLU A 82 -11.10 -6.17 10.52
C GLU A 82 -10.37 -4.92 10.01
N VAL A 83 -9.04 -4.90 10.14
CA VAL A 83 -8.20 -3.82 9.61
C VAL A 83 -8.32 -3.72 8.09
N ALA A 84 -8.32 -4.86 7.37
CA ALA A 84 -8.46 -4.87 5.92
C ALA A 84 -9.83 -4.33 5.45
N VAL A 85 -10.91 -4.64 6.18
CA VAL A 85 -12.25 -4.09 5.90
C VAL A 85 -12.27 -2.58 6.10
N GLN A 86 -11.68 -2.07 7.18
CA GLN A 86 -11.57 -0.63 7.42
C GLN A 86 -10.78 0.07 6.32
N LEU A 87 -9.66 -0.51 5.90
CA LEU A 87 -8.84 0.03 4.81
C LEU A 87 -9.60 0.05 3.49
N ARG A 88 -10.35 -1.03 3.18
CA ARG A 88 -11.22 -1.08 1.99
C ARG A 88 -12.24 0.05 2.00
N ASN A 89 -12.94 0.24 3.12
CA ASN A 89 -13.93 1.31 3.26
C ASN A 89 -13.28 2.69 3.08
N ARG A 90 -12.15 2.93 3.75
CA ARG A 90 -11.42 4.20 3.64
C ARG A 90 -10.91 4.48 2.23
N SER A 91 -10.49 3.45 1.50
CA SER A 91 -10.05 3.57 0.10
C SER A 91 -11.21 3.95 -0.82
N LEU A 92 -12.39 3.35 -0.61
CA LEU A 92 -13.61 3.70 -1.35
C LEU A 92 -14.09 5.12 -1.03
N GLU A 93 -14.01 5.54 0.23
CA GLU A 93 -14.29 6.93 0.64
C GLU A 93 -13.36 7.91 -0.04
N ALA A 94 -12.04 7.67 0.01
CA ALA A 94 -11.05 8.52 -0.64
C ALA A 94 -11.27 8.62 -2.15
N PHE A 95 -11.62 7.52 -2.81
CA PHE A 95 -12.00 7.51 -4.22
C PHE A 95 -13.27 8.34 -4.49
N ASN A 96 -14.29 8.21 -3.65
CA ASN A 96 -15.51 9.00 -3.77
C ASN A 96 -15.27 10.49 -3.55
N GLU A 97 -14.42 10.86 -2.58
CA GLU A 97 -14.05 12.25 -2.31
C GLU A 97 -13.31 12.87 -3.50
N LEU A 98 -12.34 12.16 -4.06
CA LEU A 98 -11.55 12.63 -5.22
C LEU A 98 -12.43 12.84 -6.46
N LYS A 99 -13.49 12.02 -6.60
CA LYS A 99 -14.50 12.17 -7.64
C LYS A 99 -15.40 13.39 -7.40
N ASN A 100 -15.81 13.63 -6.16
CA ASN A 100 -16.65 14.78 -5.80
C ASN A 100 -15.90 16.13 -5.89
N MET A 101 -14.59 16.15 -5.65
CA MET A 101 -13.76 17.35 -5.81
C MET A 101 -13.60 17.84 -7.26
N GLN A 102 -13.84 16.99 -8.26
CA GLN A 102 -13.66 17.32 -9.69
C GLN A 102 -14.95 17.79 -10.39
N PHE A 103 -16.05 18.00 -9.68
CA PHE A 103 -17.30 18.56 -10.21
C PHE A 103 -17.63 19.93 -9.61
#